data_AF-A0A4R4R148-F1
#
_entry.id   AF-A0A4R4R148-F1
#
_cell.length_a   1.000
_cell.length_b   1.000
_cell.length_c   1.000
_cell.angle_alpha   90.00
_cell.angle_beta   90.00
_cell.angle_gamma   90.00
#
_symmetry.space_group_name_H-M   'P 1'
#
loop_
_entity.id
_entity.type
_entity.pdbx_description
1 polymer ?
#
loop_
_entity_poly.entity_id
_entity_poly.type
_entity_poly.pdbx_seq_one_letter_code
_entity_poly.pdbx_strand_id
1 'polypeptide(L)'
;MRAKFRPGILRIDQIDTSDEVADVVRLVTAAGFLSIHISRDVATHVFEVDVDIPGGWPADLLPPLMAVCAAFGGPSPQEMLEQWQAEAATFQDAKAKLGQS
;
A
#
# COMPACT_ATOMS: atom_id res chain seq x y z
N MET A 1 0.93 -5.34 11.84
CA MET A 1 1.16 -5.13 10.40
C MET A 1 2.61 -4.81 10.07
N ARG A 2 3.08 -5.27 8.90
CA ARG A 2 4.42 -4.99 8.39
C ARG A 2 4.39 -4.86 6.86
N ALA A 3 5.01 -3.80 6.34
CA ALA A 3 5.18 -3.60 4.90
C ALA A 3 6.59 -3.99 4.44
N LYS A 4 6.69 -4.68 3.30
CA LYS A 4 7.93 -5.15 2.68
C LYS A 4 7.88 -4.96 1.18
N PHE A 5 8.94 -4.39 0.61
CA PHE A 5 9.08 -4.33 -0.84
C PHE A 5 9.94 -5.48 -1.35
N ARG A 6 9.44 -6.20 -2.35
CA ARG A 6 10.17 -7.14 -3.21
C ARG A 6 10.17 -6.55 -4.63
N PRO A 7 11.09 -6.94 -5.52
CA PRO A 7 11.09 -6.42 -6.89
C PRO A 7 9.70 -6.55 -7.54
N GLY A 8 9.06 -5.39 -7.78
CA GLY A 8 7.72 -5.30 -8.39
C GLY A 8 6.53 -5.60 -7.47
N ILE A 9 6.73 -5.93 -6.18
CA ILE A 9 5.65 -6.30 -5.27
C ILE A 9 5.81 -5.60 -3.92
N LEU A 10 4.80 -4.84 -3.51
CA LEU A 10 4.63 -4.37 -2.13
C LEU A 10 3.79 -5.39 -1.37
N ARG A 11 4.41 -6.09 -0.41
CA ARG A 11 3.73 -7.00 0.50
C ARG A 11 3.40 -6.30 1.81
N ILE A 12 2.17 -6.44 2.27
CA ILE A 12 1.70 -6.01 3.59
C ILE A 12 1.23 -7.29 4.30
N ASP A 13 1.97 -7.72 5.30
CA ASP A 13 1.70 -8.94 6.07
C ASP A 13 1.43 -8.61 7.54
N GLN A 14 1.12 -9.63 8.35
CA GLN A 14 0.76 -9.44 9.76
C GLN A 14 -0.51 -8.60 9.93
N ILE A 15 -1.53 -8.88 9.11
CA ILE A 15 -2.86 -8.27 9.19
C ILE A 15 -3.78 -9.27 9.90
N ASP A 16 -4.39 -8.88 11.01
CA ASP A 16 -5.11 -9.82 11.89
C ASP A 16 -6.60 -9.90 11.59
N THR A 17 -7.16 -8.86 10.97
CA THR A 17 -8.61 -8.74 10.74
C THR A 17 -8.96 -8.44 9.27
N SER A 18 -10.19 -8.79 8.87
CA SER A 18 -10.72 -8.45 7.54
C SER A 18 -10.93 -6.95 7.34
N ASP A 19 -11.16 -6.21 8.41
CA ASP A 19 -11.37 -4.76 8.35
C ASP A 19 -10.05 -4.04 8.02
N GLU A 20 -8.96 -4.45 8.66
CA GLU A 20 -7.62 -3.97 8.31
C GLU A 20 -7.23 -4.30 6.87
N VAL A 21 -7.61 -5.48 6.37
CA VAL A 21 -7.43 -5.82 4.95
C VAL A 21 -8.18 -4.83 4.06
N ALA A 22 -9.44 -4.53 4.38
CA ALA A 22 -10.24 -3.60 3.59
C ALA A 22 -9.62 -2.19 3.56
N ASP A 23 -9.07 -1.76 4.68
CA ASP A 23 -8.43 -0.46 4.81
C ASP A 23 -7.10 -0.38 4.05
N VAL A 24 -6.28 -1.44 4.10
CA VAL A 24 -5.09 -1.57 3.26
C VAL A 24 -5.46 -1.51 1.78
N VAL A 25 -6.48 -2.26 1.36
CA VAL A 25 -6.96 -2.27 -0.04
C VAL A 25 -7.41 -0.88 -0.47
N ARG A 26 -8.16 -0.15 0.38
CA ARG A 26 -8.57 1.23 0.11
C ARG A 26 -7.38 2.16 -0.08
N LEU A 27 -6.37 2.08 0.80
CA LEU A 27 -5.18 2.91 0.70
C LEU A 27 -4.43 2.66 -0.62
N VAL A 28 -4.15 1.39 -0.94
CA VAL A 28 -3.35 1.08 -2.14
C VAL A 28 -4.14 1.35 -3.43
N THR A 29 -5.47 1.18 -3.40
CA THR A 29 -6.34 1.58 -4.52
C THR A 29 -6.34 3.09 -4.70
N ALA A 30 -6.42 3.86 -3.61
CA ALA A 30 -6.33 5.32 -3.65
C ALA A 30 -4.96 5.81 -4.15
N ALA A 31 -3.90 5.05 -3.86
CA ALA A 31 -2.56 5.25 -4.42
C ALA A 31 -2.42 4.79 -5.89
N GLY A 32 -3.50 4.37 -6.53
CA GLY A 32 -3.53 4.02 -7.95
C GLY A 32 -3.10 2.60 -8.28
N PHE A 33 -2.91 1.73 -7.29
CA PHE A 33 -2.63 0.32 -7.53
C PHE A 33 -3.92 -0.47 -7.74
N LEU A 34 -3.97 -1.25 -8.81
CA LEU A 34 -5.16 -1.98 -9.22
C LEU A 34 -4.96 -3.50 -9.19
N SER A 35 -3.71 -3.97 -9.19
CA SER A 35 -3.37 -5.39 -9.08
C SER A 35 -3.06 -5.71 -7.62
N ILE A 36 -4.05 -6.29 -6.93
CA ILE A 36 -4.02 -6.56 -5.50
C ILE A 36 -4.40 -8.03 -5.27
N HIS A 37 -3.53 -8.75 -4.60
CA HIS A 37 -3.70 -10.16 -4.24
C HIS A 37 -3.81 -10.28 -2.72
N ILE A 38 -4.92 -10.85 -2.25
CA ILE A 38 -5.16 -11.07 -0.82
C ILE A 38 -5.04 -12.56 -0.56
N SER A 39 -4.22 -12.94 0.42
CA SER A 39 -4.08 -14.32 0.88
C SER A 39 -4.19 -14.40 2.40
N ARG A 40 -4.47 -15.59 2.91
CA ARG A 40 -4.55 -15.86 4.35
C ARG A 40 -3.68 -17.06 4.68
N ASP A 41 -2.73 -16.88 5.59
CA ASP A 41 -1.98 -17.98 6.16
C ASP A 41 -2.89 -18.74 7.14
N VAL A 42 -3.21 -19.99 6.80
CA VAL A 42 -4.09 -20.86 7.58
C VAL A 42 -3.45 -21.32 8.89
N ALA A 43 -2.12 -21.34 8.98
CA ALA A 43 -1.40 -21.78 10.18
C ALA A 43 -1.34 -20.68 11.24
N THR A 44 -1.22 -19.42 10.81
CA THR A 44 -1.09 -18.27 11.72
C THR A 44 -2.39 -17.45 11.83
N HIS A 45 -3.40 -17.75 11.00
CA HIS A 45 -4.65 -17.02 10.85
C HIS A 45 -4.52 -15.57 10.35
N VAL A 46 -3.34 -15.19 9.90
CA VAL A 46 -2.98 -13.84 9.47
C VAL A 46 -3.28 -13.65 7.98
N PHE A 47 -3.68 -12.45 7.59
CA PHE A 47 -3.83 -12.03 6.20
C PHE A 47 -2.54 -11.39 5.65
N GLU A 48 -2.34 -11.57 4.35
CA GLU A 48 -1.31 -10.91 3.56
C GLU A 48 -1.96 -10.23 2.36
N VAL A 49 -1.54 -9.00 2.06
CA VAL A 49 -1.93 -8.25 0.87
C VAL A 49 -0.67 -7.99 0.05
N ASP A 50 -0.61 -8.57 -1.14
CA ASP A 50 0.43 -8.31 -2.13
C ASP A 50 -0.11 -7.35 -3.19
N VAL A 51 0.66 -6.31 -3.50
CA VAL A 51 0.30 -5.28 -4.48
C VAL A 51 1.36 -5.22 -5.54
N ASP A 52 1.00 -5.45 -6.80
CA ASP A 52 1.97 -5.29 -7.89
C ASP A 52 2.23 -3.81 -8.14
N ILE A 53 3.50 -3.46 -8.05
CA ILE A 53 4.00 -2.12 -8.33
C ILE A 53 4.46 -2.10 -9.79
N PRO A 54 3.74 -1.40 -10.69
CA PRO A 54 4.12 -1.35 -12.09
C PRO A 54 5.52 -0.75 -12.26
N GLY A 55 6.29 -1.29 -13.22
CA GLY A 55 7.59 -0.75 -13.57
C GLY A 55 7.45 0.73 -13.95
N GLY A 56 8.26 1.60 -13.32
CA GLY A 56 8.19 3.06 -13.51
C GLY A 56 7.58 3.82 -12.33
N TRP A 57 7.09 3.15 -11.28
CA TRP A 57 6.69 3.83 -10.05
C TRP A 57 7.91 4.53 -9.40
N PRO A 58 7.78 5.80 -8.93
CA PRO A 58 8.92 6.52 -8.38
C PRO A 58 9.44 5.85 -7.11
N ALA A 59 10.74 5.51 -7.10
CA ALA A 59 11.37 4.81 -5.99
C ALA A 59 11.37 5.62 -4.69
N ASP A 60 11.30 6.94 -4.80
CA ASP A 60 11.17 7.91 -3.70
C ASP A 60 9.81 7.86 -2.98
N LEU A 61 8.76 7.35 -3.64
CA LEU A 61 7.41 7.24 -3.06
C LEU A 61 7.14 5.88 -2.40
N LEU A 62 8.00 4.87 -2.64
CA LEU A 62 7.87 3.55 -2.04
C LEU A 62 8.08 3.56 -0.51
N PRO A 63 9.12 4.19 0.05
CA PRO A 63 9.32 4.21 1.50
C PRO A 63 8.18 4.89 2.28
N PRO A 64 7.65 6.07 1.86
CA PRO A 64 6.47 6.67 2.51
C PRO A 64 5.23 5.78 2.44
N LEU A 65 4.94 5.18 1.29
CA LEU A 65 3.82 4.25 1.14
C LEU A 65 3.96 3.03 2.08
N MET A 66 5.17 2.47 2.19
CA MET A 66 5.46 1.38 3.13
C MET A 66 5.26 1.81 4.58
N ALA A 67 5.71 3.02 4.96
CA ALA A 67 5.55 3.55 6.32
C ALA A 67 4.07 3.71 6.69
N VAL A 68 3.26 4.24 5.76
CA VAL A 68 1.82 4.37 5.94
C VAL A 68 1.18 2.99 6.05
N CYS A 69 1.46 2.06 5.13
CA CYS A 69 0.91 0.69 5.22
C CYS A 69 1.29 -0.03 6.53
N ALA A 70 2.49 0.23 7.06
CA ALA A 70 2.95 -0.34 8.33
C ALA A 70 2.34 0.35 9.57
N ALA A 71 1.81 1.57 9.44
CA ALA A 71 1.16 2.32 10.50
C ALA A 71 -0.33 1.97 10.69
N PHE A 72 -0.90 1.10 9.86
CA PHE A 72 -2.25 0.59 10.04
C PHE A 72 -2.35 -0.14 11.39
N GLY A 73 -3.30 0.29 12.21
CA GLY A 73 -3.31 0.11 13.68
C GLY A 73 -3.23 1.44 14.46
N GLY A 74 -3.02 2.56 13.75
CA GLY A 74 -3.09 3.96 14.24
C GLY A 74 -4.27 4.74 13.63
N PRO A 75 -4.10 6.03 13.23
CA PRO A 75 -5.20 6.89 12.75
C PRO A 75 -5.96 6.28 11.55
N SER A 76 -7.14 6.82 11.24
CA SER A 76 -8.06 6.27 10.25
C SER A 76 -7.42 6.17 8.85
N PRO A 77 -7.90 5.26 7.97
CA PRO A 77 -7.37 5.10 6.61
C PRO A 77 -7.37 6.40 5.80
N GLN A 78 -8.32 7.29 6.13
CA GLN A 78 -8.48 8.59 5.51
C GLN A 78 -7.42 9.58 5.98
N GLU A 79 -7.12 9.63 7.27
CA GLU A 79 -6.00 10.41 7.83
C GLU A 79 -4.65 9.88 7.33
N MET A 80 -4.52 8.56 7.20
CA MET A 80 -3.32 7.93 6.64
C MET A 80 -3.14 8.26 5.15
N LEU A 81 -4.23 8.32 4.40
CA LEU A 81 -4.23 8.76 3.01
C LEU A 81 -3.92 10.26 2.89
N GLU A 82 -4.48 11.11 3.76
CA GLU A 82 -4.20 12.55 3.79
C GLU A 82 -2.76 12.84 4.18
N GLN A 83 -2.20 12.11 5.15
CA GLN A 83 -0.81 12.23 5.55
C GLN A 83 0.13 11.74 4.45
N TRP A 84 -0.20 10.63 3.79
CA TRP A 84 0.50 10.20 2.59
C TRP A 84 0.42 11.24 1.46
N GLN A 85 -0.74 11.85 1.21
CA GLN A 85 -0.90 12.90 0.20
C GLN A 85 -0.16 14.20 0.56
N ALA A 86 -0.05 14.52 1.85
CA ALA A 86 0.66 15.70 2.34
C ALA A 86 2.19 15.53 2.28
N GLU A 87 2.69 14.31 2.53
CA GLU A 87 4.12 13.99 2.47
C GLU A 87 4.59 13.63 1.04
N ALA A 88 3.73 12.99 0.24
CA ALA A 88 3.98 12.70 -1.17
C ALA A 88 3.72 13.96 -2.01
N ALA A 89 4.73 14.82 -2.14
CA ALA A 89 4.71 16.02 -2.96
C ALA A 89 4.28 15.80 -4.44
N THR A 90 4.14 14.56 -4.89
CA THR A 90 4.09 14.18 -6.31
C THR A 90 3.17 12.98 -6.59
N PHE A 91 2.13 12.65 -5.80
CA PHE A 91 1.23 11.55 -6.22
C PHE A 91 0.62 11.78 -7.61
N GLN A 92 0.17 13.02 -7.88
CA GLN A 92 -0.34 13.40 -9.20
C GLN A 92 0.76 13.37 -10.27
N ASP A 93 2.00 13.76 -9.94
CA ASP A 93 3.14 13.71 -10.86
C ASP A 93 3.62 12.27 -11.13
N ALA A 94 3.56 11.39 -10.14
CA ALA A 94 3.87 9.96 -10.25
C ALA A 94 2.82 9.25 -11.11
N LYS A 95 1.53 9.55 -10.86
CA LYS A 95 0.41 9.08 -11.67
C LYS A 95 0.48 9.63 -13.11
N ALA A 96 0.87 10.89 -13.29
CA ALA A 96 1.03 11.51 -14.60
C ALA A 96 2.17 10.87 -15.41
N LYS A 97 3.28 10.51 -14.75
CA LYS A 97 4.37 9.74 -15.39
C LYS A 97 3.93 8.33 -15.81
N LEU A 98 3.06 7.70 -15.04
CA LEU A 98 2.53 6.36 -15.34
C LEU A 98 1.54 6.34 -16.49
N GLY A 99 0.73 7.40 -16.64
CA GLY A 99 -0.20 7.55 -17.77
C GLY A 99 0.47 7.91 -19.10
N GLN A 100 1.79 8.15 -19.12
CA GLN A 100 2.58 8.50 -20.29
C GLN A 100 3.50 7.38 -20.80
N SER A 101 3.52 6.20 -20.15
CA SER A 101 4.37 5.05 -20.54
C SER A 101 3.60 3.99 -21.32
#